data_AF-A0A7S2L7L8-F1
#
_entry.id   AF-A0A7S2L7L8-F1
#
_cell.length_a   1.000
_cell.length_b   1.000
_cell.length_c   1.000
_cell.angle_alpha   90.00
_cell.angle_beta   90.00
_cell.angle_gamma   90.00
#
_symmetry.space_group_name_H-M   'P 1'
#
loop_
_entity.id
_entity.type
_entity.pdbx_description
1 polymer ?
#
loop_
_entity_poly.entity_id
_entity_poly.type
_entity_poly.pdbx_seq_one_letter_code
_entity_poly.pdbx_strand_id
1 'polypeptide(L)'
;ALLPAIFAELPVEKKWQTRSAALDCIAVFKETAPKQLSDALPEIVPEVTACMWDTKKQVKTAATAAMTAALDVIGNKDIEHMTANILVAITKPKEVPEIMHKMAGVTF
;
A
#
# COMPACT_ATOMS: atom_id res chain seq x y z
N ALA A 1 18.46 -6.14 -6.91
CA ALA A 1 17.31 -5.70 -6.10
C ALA A 1 16.04 -6.22 -6.73
N LEU A 2 15.11 -6.77 -5.93
CA LEU A 2 13.88 -7.43 -6.44
C LEU A 2 12.74 -6.44 -6.72
N LEU A 3 12.63 -5.37 -5.90
CA LEU A 3 11.58 -4.35 -6.03
C LEU A 3 11.54 -3.66 -7.42
N PRO A 4 12.66 -3.20 -8.02
CA PRO A 4 12.62 -2.59 -9.35
C PRO A 4 12.07 -3.52 -10.43
N ALA A 5 12.35 -4.83 -10.34
CA ALA A 5 11.84 -5.82 -11.29
C ALA A 5 10.33 -6.04 -11.12
N ILE A 6 9.83 -5.98 -9.89
CA ILE A 6 8.39 -6.04 -9.60
C ILE A 6 7.70 -4.77 -10.11
N PHE A 7 8.25 -3.59 -9.83
CA PHE A 7 7.69 -2.31 -10.28
C PHE A 7 7.61 -2.21 -11.81
N ALA A 8 8.57 -2.76 -12.54
CA ALA A 8 8.53 -2.81 -14.01
C ALA A 8 7.31 -3.58 -14.57
N GLU A 9 6.67 -4.43 -13.75
CA GLU A 9 5.49 -5.21 -14.13
C GLU A 9 4.16 -4.61 -13.65
N LEU A 10 4.16 -3.50 -12.89
CA LEU A 10 2.97 -2.78 -12.43
C LEU A 10 2.28 -1.85 -13.45
N PRO A 11 2.94 -1.31 -14.51
CA PRO A 11 2.31 -0.41 -15.47
C PRO A 11 1.08 -1.00 -16.17
N VAL A 12 0.13 -0.13 -16.56
CA VAL A 12 -1.18 -0.53 -17.11
C VAL A 12 -1.09 -1.27 -18.43
N GLU A 13 0.01 -1.12 -19.16
CA GLU A 13 0.31 -1.80 -20.42
C GLU A 13 0.55 -3.31 -20.22
N LYS A 14 0.88 -3.72 -18.99
CA LYS A 14 1.08 -5.12 -18.64
C LYS A 14 -0.25 -5.84 -18.44
N LYS A 15 -0.23 -7.17 -18.62
CA LYS A 15 -1.42 -8.01 -18.37
C LYS A 15 -1.84 -7.87 -16.91
N TRP A 16 -3.13 -7.69 -16.67
CA TRP A 16 -3.67 -7.50 -15.32
C TRP A 16 -3.35 -8.67 -14.39
N GLN A 17 -3.21 -9.89 -14.92
CA GLN A 17 -2.80 -11.07 -14.14
C GLN A 17 -1.35 -10.92 -13.62
N THR A 18 -0.44 -10.45 -14.47
CA THR A 18 0.96 -10.21 -14.11
C THR A 18 1.06 -9.11 -13.06
N ARG A 19 0.29 -8.03 -13.25
CA ARG A 19 0.20 -6.91 -12.30
C ARG A 19 -0.33 -7.36 -10.95
N SER A 20 -1.40 -8.15 -10.94
CA SER A 20 -1.97 -8.74 -9.71
C SER A 20 -0.93 -9.59 -8.99
N ALA A 21 -0.25 -10.49 -9.71
CA ALA A 21 0.79 -11.34 -9.13
C ALA A 21 1.98 -10.53 -8.57
N ALA A 22 2.39 -9.46 -9.26
CA ALA A 22 3.43 -8.56 -8.81
C ALA A 22 3.05 -7.87 -7.49
N LEU A 23 1.79 -7.43 -7.35
CA LEU A 23 1.26 -6.86 -6.11
C LEU A 23 1.17 -7.90 -5.00
N ASP A 24 0.75 -9.13 -5.31
CA ASP A 24 0.71 -10.24 -4.35
C ASP A 24 2.14 -10.57 -3.84
N CYS A 25 3.16 -10.49 -4.70
CA CYS A 25 4.56 -10.62 -4.27
C CYS A 25 4.98 -9.55 -3.25
N ILE A 26 4.55 -8.29 -3.43
CA ILE A 26 4.82 -7.22 -2.46
C ILE A 26 4.15 -7.54 -1.12
N ALA A 27 2.92 -8.06 -1.14
CA ALA A 27 2.22 -8.43 0.10
C ALA A 27 2.96 -9.52 0.90
N VAL A 28 3.60 -10.48 0.21
CA VAL A 28 4.41 -11.54 0.84
C VAL A 28 5.67 -11.01 1.55
N PHE A 29 6.17 -9.82 1.16
CA PHE A 29 7.34 -9.24 1.82
C PHE A 29 7.08 -8.84 3.27
N LYS A 30 5.83 -8.66 3.68
CA LYS A 30 5.48 -8.46 5.09
C LYS A 30 6.00 -9.60 5.96
N GLU A 31 5.85 -10.84 5.52
CA GLU A 31 6.23 -12.03 6.28
C GLU A 31 7.71 -12.39 6.09
N THR A 32 8.24 -12.17 4.89
CA THR A 32 9.57 -12.65 4.50
C THR A 32 10.69 -11.62 4.70
N ALA A 33 10.37 -10.33 4.61
CA ALA A 33 11.33 -9.23 4.66
C ALA A 33 10.71 -7.93 5.21
N PRO A 34 10.10 -7.93 6.42
CA PRO A 34 9.35 -6.78 6.94
C PRO A 34 10.18 -5.53 7.10
N LYS A 35 11.46 -5.67 7.51
CA LYS A 35 12.36 -4.52 7.68
C LYS A 35 12.66 -3.84 6.34
N GLN A 36 13.01 -4.62 5.33
CA GLN A 36 13.28 -4.12 3.98
C GLN A 36 12.02 -3.53 3.34
N LEU A 37 10.85 -4.11 3.62
CA LEU A 37 9.57 -3.55 3.19
C LEU A 37 9.32 -2.19 3.84
N SER A 38 9.60 -2.05 5.14
CA SER A 38 9.49 -0.80 5.90
C SER A 38 10.43 0.29 5.35
N ASP A 39 11.70 -0.08 5.09
CA ASP A 39 12.70 0.83 4.53
C ASP A 39 12.32 1.31 3.12
N ALA A 40 11.62 0.47 2.35
CA ALA A 40 11.20 0.75 0.97
C ALA A 40 9.81 1.38 0.84
N LEU A 41 9.12 1.71 1.95
CA LEU A 41 7.80 2.33 1.91
C LEU A 41 7.71 3.59 1.03
N PRO A 42 8.71 4.52 1.04
CA PRO A 42 8.66 5.70 0.19
C PRO A 42 8.59 5.39 -1.31
N GLU A 43 9.15 4.25 -1.73
CA GLU A 43 9.14 3.79 -3.13
C GLU A 43 7.88 2.96 -3.44
N ILE A 44 7.43 2.13 -2.51
CA ILE A 44 6.29 1.22 -2.71
C ILE A 44 4.97 1.96 -2.70
N VAL A 45 4.79 2.93 -1.79
CA VAL A 45 3.50 3.60 -1.59
C VAL A 45 3.01 4.29 -2.87
N PRO A 46 3.82 5.08 -3.61
CA PRO A 46 3.39 5.70 -4.87
C PRO A 46 2.98 4.67 -5.93
N GLU A 47 3.81 3.63 -6.15
CA GLU A 47 3.60 2.60 -7.16
C GLU A 47 2.32 1.78 -6.91
N VAL A 48 2.10 1.36 -5.66
CA VAL A 48 0.91 0.61 -5.27
C VAL A 48 -0.33 1.51 -5.28
N THR A 49 -0.22 2.78 -4.87
CA THR A 49 -1.34 3.74 -4.92
C THR A 49 -1.88 3.89 -6.33
N ALA A 50 -1.02 3.99 -7.34
CA ALA A 50 -1.45 4.05 -8.75
C ALA A 50 -2.29 2.81 -9.14
N CYS A 51 -1.91 1.63 -8.65
CA CYS A 51 -2.63 0.37 -8.90
C CYS A 51 -3.96 0.26 -8.13
N MET A 52 -4.15 0.98 -7.01
CA MET A 52 -5.41 0.99 -6.25
C MET A 52 -6.57 1.63 -7.03
N TRP A 53 -6.26 2.46 -8.03
CA TRP A 53 -7.23 3.11 -8.93
C TRP A 53 -7.45 2.36 -10.25
N ASP A 54 -6.91 1.15 -10.41
CA ASP A 54 -6.95 0.40 -11.66
C ASP A 54 -8.37 0.04 -12.15
N THR A 55 -8.61 -0.05 -13.45
CA THR A 55 -9.94 -0.41 -13.97
C THR A 55 -10.38 -1.86 -13.64
N LYS A 56 -9.44 -2.78 -13.39
CA LYS A 56 -9.72 -4.17 -13.06
C LYS A 56 -9.84 -4.37 -11.56
N LYS A 57 -10.97 -4.95 -11.13
CA LYS A 57 -11.26 -5.23 -9.72
C LYS A 57 -10.20 -6.12 -9.04
N GLN A 58 -9.66 -7.09 -9.77
CA GLN A 58 -8.61 -7.98 -9.28
C GLN A 58 -7.34 -7.21 -8.91
N VAL A 59 -6.91 -6.30 -9.78
CA VAL A 59 -5.74 -5.44 -9.54
C VAL A 59 -5.98 -4.51 -8.36
N LYS A 60 -7.17 -3.88 -8.27
CA LYS A 60 -7.53 -3.07 -7.09
C LYS A 60 -7.44 -3.85 -5.78
N THR A 61 -7.93 -5.09 -5.80
CA THR A 61 -7.96 -5.96 -4.61
C THR A 61 -6.54 -6.32 -4.19
N ALA A 62 -5.71 -6.77 -5.13
CA ALA A 62 -4.30 -7.08 -4.88
C ALA A 62 -3.51 -5.84 -4.43
N ALA A 63 -3.75 -4.67 -5.03
CA ALA A 63 -3.11 -3.42 -4.64
C ALA A 63 -3.51 -2.98 -3.24
N THR A 64 -4.79 -3.14 -2.87
CA THR A 64 -5.26 -2.83 -1.52
C THR A 64 -4.60 -3.76 -0.50
N ALA A 65 -4.51 -5.07 -0.80
CA ALA A 65 -3.83 -6.03 0.07
C ALA A 65 -2.33 -5.73 0.22
N ALA A 66 -1.65 -5.40 -0.88
CA ALA A 66 -0.25 -5.00 -0.88
C ALA A 66 -0.01 -3.71 -0.07
N MET A 67 -0.88 -2.71 -0.23
CA MET A 67 -0.81 -1.46 0.54
C MET A 67 -1.02 -1.73 2.03
N THR A 68 -2.02 -2.54 2.41
CA THR A 68 -2.22 -2.94 3.81
C THR A 68 -0.99 -3.63 4.37
N ALA A 69 -0.41 -4.59 3.64
CA ALA A 69 0.78 -5.30 4.07
C ALA A 69 2.01 -4.38 4.24
N ALA A 70 2.15 -3.39 3.36
CA ALA A 70 3.19 -2.37 3.45
C ALA A 70 2.98 -1.46 4.67
N LEU A 71 1.77 -0.96 4.89
CA LEU A 71 1.50 -0.08 6.02
C LEU A 71 1.56 -0.82 7.37
N ASP A 72 1.28 -2.13 7.40
CA ASP A 72 1.38 -2.96 8.62
C ASP A 72 2.81 -3.11 9.15
N VAL A 73 3.85 -2.90 8.31
CA VAL A 73 5.26 -2.96 8.75
C VAL A 73 5.80 -1.60 9.19
N ILE A 74 4.93 -0.59 9.35
CA ILE A 74 5.30 0.69 9.95
C ILE A 74 5.72 0.42 11.40
N GLY A 75 7.02 0.48 11.68
CA GLY A 75 7.59 0.19 12.99
C GLY A 75 7.50 1.35 13.99
N ASN A 76 6.63 2.36 13.72
CA ASN A 76 6.44 3.50 14.61
C ASN A 76 5.14 3.34 15.39
N LYS A 77 5.29 2.97 16.67
CA LYS A 77 4.20 2.72 17.63
C LYS A 77 3.24 3.89 17.80
N ASP A 78 3.71 5.10 17.57
CA ASP A 78 2.89 6.31 17.69
C ASP A 78 1.85 6.41 16.55
N ILE A 79 2.08 5.73 15.43
CA ILE A 79 1.22 5.80 14.23
C ILE A 79 0.60 4.46 13.83
N GLU A 80 1.01 3.34 14.43
CA GLU A 80 0.47 1.99 14.15
C GLU A 80 -1.06 1.91 14.30
N HIS A 81 -1.64 2.66 15.24
CA HIS A 81 -3.10 2.69 15.44
C HIS A 81 -3.85 3.47 14.34
N MET A 82 -3.13 4.22 13.50
CA MET A 82 -3.68 5.09 12.45
C MET A 82 -3.60 4.46 11.06
N THR A 83 -2.89 3.35 10.91
CA THR A 83 -2.60 2.64 9.65
C THR A 83 -3.87 2.36 8.83
N ALA A 84 -4.94 1.90 9.49
CA ALA A 84 -6.23 1.67 8.86
C ALA A 84 -6.88 2.96 8.33
N ASN A 85 -6.76 4.07 9.07
CA ASN A 85 -7.28 5.37 8.64
C ASN A 85 -6.50 5.92 7.44
N ILE A 86 -5.18 5.72 7.42
CA ILE A 86 -4.32 6.10 6.28
C ILE A 86 -4.75 5.34 5.01
N LEU A 87 -5.00 4.04 5.10
CA LEU A 87 -5.47 3.25 3.97
C LEU A 87 -6.84 3.73 3.45
N VAL A 88 -7.76 4.06 4.35
CA VAL A 88 -9.07 4.61 3.97
C VAL A 88 -8.92 5.98 3.30
N ALA A 89 -8.05 6.84 3.81
CA ALA A 89 -7.77 8.14 3.21
C ALA A 89 -7.25 8.02 1.75
N ILE A 90 -6.41 7.02 1.48
CA ILE A 90 -5.90 6.74 0.13
C ILE A 90 -7.01 6.24 -0.81
N THR A 91 -7.88 5.35 -0.34
CA THR A 91 -8.95 4.77 -1.17
C THR A 91 -10.17 5.69 -1.34
N LYS A 92 -10.42 6.56 -0.37
CA LYS A 92 -11.60 7.42 -0.31
C LYS A 92 -11.21 8.86 0.05
N PRO A 93 -10.78 9.66 -0.94
CA PRO A 93 -10.37 11.05 -0.71
C PRO A 93 -11.43 11.93 -0.03
N LYS A 94 -12.72 11.59 -0.17
CA LYS A 94 -13.83 12.33 0.47
C LYS A 94 -13.86 12.17 2.00
N GLU A 95 -13.32 11.08 2.53
CA GLU A 95 -13.28 10.81 3.98
C GLU A 95 -12.05 11.45 4.64
N VAL A 96 -11.09 11.99 3.86
CA VAL A 96 -9.86 12.62 4.36
C VAL A 96 -10.12 13.72 5.40
N PRO A 97 -11.09 14.65 5.24
CA PRO A 97 -11.35 15.68 6.24
C PRO A 97 -11.81 15.10 7.59
N GLU A 98 -12.66 14.07 7.55
CA GLU A 98 -13.14 13.38 8.76
C GLU A 98 -12.01 12.60 9.44
N ILE A 99 -11.21 11.90 8.64
CA ILE A 99 -10.03 11.18 9.12
C ILE A 99 -9.02 12.15 9.75
N MET A 100 -8.73 13.28 9.09
CA MET A 100 -7.85 14.31 9.65
C MET A 100 -8.36 14.84 10.99
N HIS A 101 -9.67 15.03 11.14
CA HIS A 101 -10.26 15.41 12.43
C HIS A 101 -10.05 14.34 13.51
N LYS A 102 -10.24 13.05 13.17
CA LYS A 102 -9.95 11.92 14.07
C LYS A 102 -8.47 11.85 14.44
N MET A 103 -7.57 12.11 13.48
CA MET A 103 -6.12 12.11 13.68
C MET A 103 -5.64 13.31 14.50
N ALA A 104 -6.31 14.47 14.41
CA ALA A 104 -5.98 15.64 15.24
C ALA A 104 -6.36 15.44 16.72
N GLY A 105 -7.28 14.52 17.01
CA GLY A 105 -7.72 14.20 18.37
C GLY A 105 -6.84 13.18 19.10
N VAL A 106 -5.91 12.51 18.41
CA VAL A 106 -4.96 11.60 19.07
C VAL A 106 -3.77 12.39 19.59
N THR A 107 -3.68 12.51 20.91
CA THR A 107 -2.49 13.03 21.59
C THR A 107 -1.41 11.95 21.63
N PHE A 108 -0.24 12.27 21.08
CA PHE A 108 0.97 11.45 21.12
C PHE A 108 1.62 11.46 22.51
#